data_AF-A0A520XV97-F1
#
_entry.id   AF-A0A520XV97-F1
#
_cell.length_a   1.000
_cell.length_b   1.000
_cell.length_c   1.000
_cell.angle_alpha   90.00
_cell.angle_beta   90.00
_cell.angle_gamma   90.00
#
_symmetry.space_group_name_H-M   'P 1'
#
loop_
_entity.id
_entity.type
_entity.pdbx_description
1 polymer ?
#
loop_
_entity_poly.entity_id
_entity_poly.type
_entity_poly.pdbx_seq_one_letter_code
_entity_poly.pdbx_strand_id
1 'polypeptide(L)' 'MTIPESHADLLERAAYWHVATIGPDGAPQSSPVWCGTDDDGHVVFSMLTRRQKFRNLEANPAIALSAI' A
#
# COMPACT_ATOMS: atom_id res chain seq x y z
N MET A 1 0.78 -4.26 -15.52
CA MET A 1 2.07 -3.82 -14.95
C MET A 1 2.64 -5.01 -14.23
N THR A 2 3.89 -5.37 -14.49
CA THR A 2 4.54 -6.55 -13.90
C THR A 2 5.63 -6.07 -12.96
N ILE A 3 5.70 -6.66 -11.76
CA ILE A 3 6.75 -6.32 -10.78
C ILE A 3 8.08 -6.90 -11.31
N PRO A 4 9.18 -6.12 -11.35
CA PRO A 4 10.47 -6.63 -11.77
C PRO A 4 10.94 -7.80 -10.89
N GLU A 5 11.48 -8.85 -11.50
CA GLU A 5 11.96 -10.04 -10.76
C GLU A 5 12.97 -9.69 -9.66
N SER A 6 13.80 -8.67 -9.90
CA SER A 6 14.79 -8.17 -8.93
C SER A 6 14.21 -7.65 -7.62
N HIS A 7 12.90 -7.44 -7.53
CA HIS A 7 12.19 -6.90 -6.36
C HIS A 7 11.04 -7.80 -5.91
N ALA A 8 10.87 -8.99 -6.51
CA ALA A 8 9.80 -9.92 -6.16
C ALA A 8 9.95 -10.42 -4.71
N ASP A 9 11.18 -10.54 -4.21
CA ASP A 9 11.47 -11.00 -2.85
C ASP A 9 10.92 -10.07 -1.77
N LEU A 10 10.73 -8.77 -2.06
CA LEU A 10 10.16 -7.81 -1.12
C LEU A 10 8.73 -8.16 -0.70
N LEU A 11 7.98 -8.84 -1.57
CA LEU A 11 6.60 -9.27 -1.30
C LEU A 11 6.52 -10.61 -0.57
N GLU A 12 7.59 -11.42 -0.63
CA GLU A 12 7.67 -12.71 0.06
C GLU A 12 8.29 -12.61 1.46
N ARG A 13 9.10 -11.57 1.69
CA ARG A 13 9.83 -11.37 2.95
C ARG A 13 9.10 -10.40 3.87
N ALA A 14 9.42 -10.45 5.16
CA ALA A 14 8.97 -9.47 6.13
C ALA A 14 9.69 -8.12 5.92
N ALA A 15 9.27 -7.37 4.91
CA ALA A 15 9.73 -6.01 4.65
C ALA A 15 8.85 -4.97 5.36
N TYR A 16 9.40 -3.78 5.63
CA TYR A 16 8.63 -2.68 6.21
C TYR A 16 7.95 -1.87 5.12
N TRP A 17 6.66 -2.12 4.92
CA TRP A 17 5.87 -1.47 3.89
C TRP A 17 5.22 -0.17 4.39
N HIS A 18 5.15 0.82 3.50
CA HIS A 18 4.45 2.08 3.72
C HIS A 18 3.46 2.32 2.59
N VAL A 19 2.26 2.78 2.95
CA VAL A 19 1.22 3.19 2.00
C VAL A 19 1.02 4.69 2.12
N ALA A 20 1.20 5.39 1.00
CA ALA A 20 0.91 6.81 0.85
C ALA A 20 -0.42 7.03 0.13
N THR A 21 -1.27 7.86 0.71
CA THR A 21 -2.60 8.24 0.19
C THR A 21 -2.74 9.77 0.16
N ILE A 22 -3.70 10.30 -0.57
CA ILE A 22 -3.97 11.75 -0.60
C ILE A 22 -4.94 12.12 0.52
N GLY A 23 -4.49 12.99 1.43
CA GLY A 23 -5.27 13.52 2.52
C GLY A 23 -6.40 14.46 2.07
N PRO A 24 -7.32 14.81 2.98
CA PRO A 24 -8.47 15.67 2.66
C PRO A 24 -8.09 17.10 2.23
N ASP A 25 -6.89 17.55 2.57
CA ASP A 25 -6.30 18.83 2.18
C ASP A 25 -5.37 18.73 0.95
N GLY A 26 -5.31 17.54 0.33
CA GLY A 26 -4.42 17.25 -0.81
C GLY A 26 -2.98 16.88 -0.41
N ALA A 27 -2.60 16.96 0.86
CA ALA A 27 -1.27 16.56 1.30
C ALA A 27 -1.16 15.03 1.39
N PRO A 28 0.01 14.43 1.04
CA PRO A 28 0.20 13.00 1.16
C PRO A 28 0.24 12.56 2.64
N GLN A 29 -0.42 11.44 2.94
CA GLN A 29 -0.39 10.78 4.24
C GLN A 29 0.18 9.37 4.09
N SER A 30 1.30 9.10 4.78
CA SER A 30 1.99 7.81 4.77
C SER A 30 1.82 7.07 6.09
N SER A 31 1.63 5.75 6.03
CA SER A 31 1.52 4.90 7.22
C SER A 31 2.12 3.51 6.98
N PRO A 32 2.76 2.89 7.99
CA PRO A 32 3.29 1.54 7.86
C PRO A 32 2.15 0.50 7.80
N VAL A 33 2.35 -0.55 7.01
CA VAL A 33 1.40 -1.65 6.80
C VAL A 33 2.09 -3.00 6.74
N TRP A 34 1.32 -4.05 6.94
CA TRP A 34 1.69 -5.37 6.44
C TRP A 34 1.23 -5.48 5.00
N CYS A 35 2.07 -6.07 4.14
CA CYS A 35 1.79 -6.25 2.72
C CYS A 35 2.07 -7.70 2.31
N GLY A 36 1.46 -8.16 1.23
CA GLY A 36 1.71 -9.44 0.61
C GLY A 36 1.01 -9.52 -0.76
N THR A 37 0.83 -10.73 -1.26
CA THR A 37 0.10 -11.01 -2.51
C THR A 37 -1.10 -11.91 -2.27
N ASP A 38 -2.19 -11.70 -3.02
CA ASP A 38 -3.29 -12.66 -3.12
C ASP A 38 -3.00 -13.75 -4.17
N ASP A 39 -3.93 -14.70 -4.33
CA ASP A 39 -3.81 -15.83 -5.26
C ASP A 39 -3.75 -15.40 -6.74
N ASP A 40 -4.24 -14.20 -7.05
CA ASP A 40 -4.23 -13.61 -8.39
C ASP A 40 -2.96 -12.78 -8.66
N GLY A 41 -2.06 -12.66 -7.67
CA GLY A 41 -0.82 -11.91 -7.77
C GLY A 41 -0.97 -10.40 -7.57
N HIS A 42 -2.09 -9.93 -7.00
CA HIS A 42 -2.25 -8.53 -6.62
C HIS A 42 -1.56 -8.22 -5.30
N VAL A 43 -0.98 -7.02 -5.21
CA VAL A 43 -0.46 -6.51 -3.94
C VAL A 43 -1.61 -6.16 -3.02
N VAL A 44 -1.65 -6.79 -1.85
CA VAL A 44 -2.64 -6.55 -0.79
C VAL A 44 -1.97 -6.05 0.47
N PHE A 45 -2.66 -5.20 1.23
CA PHE A 45 -2.15 -4.67 2.49
C PHE A 45 -3.24 -4.54 3.56
N SER A 46 -2.82 -4.51 4.82
CA SER A 46 -3.74 -4.46 5.94
C SER A 46 -4.48 -3.11 6.06
N MET A 47 -5.81 -3.15 6.16
CA MET A 47 -6.65 -1.96 6.28
C MET A 47 -7.83 -2.19 7.23
N LEU A 48 -8.22 -1.12 7.93
CA LEU A 48 -9.45 -1.06 8.73
C LEU A 48 -10.30 0.09 8.22
N THR A 49 -11.60 -0.14 8.04
CA THR A 49 -12.53 0.83 7.43
C THR A 49 -12.67 2.16 8.21
N ARG A 50 -12.37 2.15 9.51
CA ARG A 50 -12.44 3.36 10.35
C ARG A 50 -11.22 4.29 10.23
N ARG A 51 -10.15 3.88 9.54
CA ARG A 51 -8.86 4.62 9.49
C ARG A 51 -8.88 5.72 8.43
N GLN A 52 -8.07 6.76 8.63
CA GLN A 52 -7.99 7.89 7.69
C GLN A 52 -7.59 7.45 6.28
N LYS A 53 -6.61 6.54 6.14
CA LYS A 53 -6.20 5.99 4.84
C LYS A 53 -7.33 5.32 4.06
N PHE A 54 -8.33 4.74 4.74
CA PHE A 54 -9.51 4.17 4.07
C PHE A 54 -10.37 5.28 3.46
N ARG A 55 -10.70 6.31 4.25
CA ARG A 55 -11.45 7.49 3.77
C ARG A 55 -10.72 8.22 2.64
N ASN A 56 -9.39 8.32 2.74
CA ASN A 56 -8.57 8.92 1.68
C ASN A 56 -8.72 8.15 0.37
N LEU A 57 -8.66 6.81 0.41
CA LEU A 57 -8.80 5.95 -0.77
C LEU A 57 -10.22 5.94 -1.35
N GLU A 58 -11.26 6.06 -0.51
CA GLU A 58 -12.64 6.25 -0.99
C GLU A 58 -12.81 7.57 -1.75
N ALA A 59 -12.17 8.65 -1.28
CA ALA A 59 -12.25 9.95 -1.94
C ALA A 59 -11.32 10.05 -3.17
N ASN A 60 -10.14 9.43 -3.10
CA ASN A 60 -9.14 9.42 -4.16
C ASN A 60 -8.36 8.09 -4.16
N PRO A 61 -8.54 7.22 -5.16
CA PRO A 61 -7.90 5.91 -5.18
C PRO A 61 -6.41 5.95 -5.55
N ALA A 62 -5.83 7.13 -5.84
CA ALA A 62 -4.40 7.27 -6.10
C ALA A 62 -3.59 6.90 -4.84
N ILE A 63 -2.67 5.95 -5.01
CA ILE A 63 -1.90 5.34 -3.95
C ILE A 63 -0.46 5.10 -4.40
N ALA A 64 0.48 5.14 -3.46
CA ALA A 64 1.84 4.68 -3.67
C ALA A 64 2.27 3.73 -2.55
N LEU A 65 3.08 2.74 -2.89
CA LEU A 65 3.72 1.82 -1.95
C LEU A 65 5.24 2.01 -1.98
N SER A 66 5.86 1.85 -0.82
CA SER A 66 7.32 1.77 -0.69
C SER A 66 7.69 0.76 0.39
N ALA A 67 8.83 0.10 0.23
CA ALA A 67 9.36 -0.89 1.16
C ALA A 67 10.84 -0.64 1.42
N ILE A 68 11.31 -1.02 2.62
CA ILE A 68 12.71 -1.06 3.03
C ILE A 68 13.00 -2.43 3.63
#